data_AF-A0A2V2QE55-F1
#
_entry.id   AF-A0A2V2QE55-F1
#
_cell.length_a   1.000
_cell.length_b   1.000
_cell.length_c   1.000
_cell.angle_alpha   90.00
_cell.angle_beta   90.00
_cell.angle_gamma   90.00
#
_symmetry.space_group_name_H-M   'P 1'
#
loop_
_entity.id
_entity.type
_entity.pdbx_description
1 polymer ?
#
loop_
_entity_poly.entity_id
_entity_poly.type
_entity_poly.pdbx_seq_one_letter_code
_entity_poly.pdbx_strand_id
1 'polypeptide(L)'
;MDFTLTEEQRAAVEAARAVFSGVAPDGVPSPALTPGAVAEDIDRRLWGALASSDLLGLTLPEEYGGAGLDPVALCLVLRESAKVLARVPLLESCAVAMTVGRYGERALAAELLPRAVRGELVLTAAANG
;
A
#
# COMPACT_ATOMS: atom_id res chain seq x y z
N MET A 1 29.33 5.01 4.70
CA MET A 1 28.01 4.53 4.29
C MET A 1 27.03 4.96 5.37
N ASP A 2 25.96 5.65 5.01
CA ASP A 2 24.95 6.14 5.95
C ASP A 2 23.66 5.34 5.76
N PHE A 3 23.14 4.81 6.87
CA PHE A 3 21.91 3.99 6.92
C PHE A 3 20.81 4.67 7.72
N THR A 4 21.00 5.94 8.07
CA THR A 4 20.02 6.73 8.80
C THR A 4 18.82 7.02 7.90
N LEU A 5 17.62 6.85 8.43
CA LEU A 5 16.40 7.19 7.69
C LEU A 5 16.29 8.70 7.49
N THR A 6 15.76 9.13 6.34
CA THR A 6 15.43 10.54 6.11
C THR A 6 14.28 11.00 7.01
N GLU A 7 14.03 12.31 7.07
CA GLU A 7 12.90 12.87 7.81
C GLU A 7 11.57 12.32 7.27
N GLU A 8 11.44 12.27 5.94
CA GLU A 8 10.25 11.84 5.24
C GLU A 8 9.98 10.34 5.42
N GLN A 9 11.04 9.52 5.41
CA GLN A 9 10.93 8.09 5.73
C GLN A 9 10.48 7.86 7.18
N ARG A 10 10.91 8.69 8.13
CA ARG A 10 10.43 8.63 9.52
C ARG A 10 8.97 9.06 9.63
N ALA A 11 8.58 10.14 8.95
CA ALA A 11 7.19 10.58 8.90
C ALA A 11 6.26 9.49 8.33
N ALA A 12 6.69 8.79 7.27
CA ALA A 12 5.94 7.66 6.72
C ALA A 12 5.77 6.52 7.73
N VAL A 13 6.80 6.22 8.53
CA VAL A 13 6.72 5.23 9.63
C VAL A 13 5.73 5.67 10.70
N GLU A 14 5.75 6.94 11.09
CA GLU A 14 4.85 7.48 12.12
C GLU A 14 3.40 7.45 11.67
N ALA A 15 3.12 7.86 10.43
CA ALA A 15 1.79 7.76 9.82
C ALA A 15 1.31 6.31 9.75
N ALA A 16 2.17 5.39 9.31
CA ALA A 16 1.85 3.96 9.28
C ALA A 16 1.53 3.41 10.67
N ARG A 17 2.35 3.74 11.69
CA ARG A 17 2.08 3.34 13.07
C ARG A 17 0.75 3.85 13.57
N ALA A 18 0.41 5.11 13.27
CA ALA A 18 -0.87 5.68 13.67
C ALA A 18 -2.04 4.90 13.03
N VAL A 19 -1.99 4.66 11.72
CA VAL A 19 -3.04 3.91 11.00
C VAL A 19 -3.18 2.47 11.52
N PHE A 20 -2.06 1.76 11.74
CA PHE A 20 -2.09 0.36 12.15
C PHE A 20 -2.32 0.16 13.65
N SER A 21 -2.14 1.19 14.49
CA SER A 21 -2.30 1.08 15.95
C SER A 21 -3.68 0.61 16.40
N GLY A 22 -4.72 0.90 15.63
CA GLY A 22 -6.10 0.49 15.91
C GLY A 22 -6.51 -0.86 15.29
N VAL A 23 -5.61 -1.55 14.57
CA VAL A 23 -5.94 -2.82 13.90
C VAL A 23 -5.89 -3.95 14.93
N ALA A 24 -7.07 -4.47 15.27
CA ALA A 24 -7.16 -5.71 16.02
C ALA A 24 -6.89 -6.90 15.09
N PRO A 25 -6.24 -7.97 15.58
CA PRO A 25 -6.22 -9.24 14.87
C PRO A 25 -7.64 -9.65 14.51
N ASP A 26 -7.93 -9.83 13.22
CA ASP A 26 -9.24 -10.28 12.80
C ASP A 26 -9.39 -11.80 12.99
N GLY A 27 -10.62 -12.30 12.81
CA GLY A 27 -10.92 -13.73 12.91
C GLY A 27 -10.58 -14.51 11.64
N VAL A 28 -9.89 -13.91 10.67
CA VAL A 28 -9.62 -14.54 9.38
C VAL A 28 -8.49 -15.56 9.55
N PRO A 29 -8.71 -16.82 9.14
CA PRO A 29 -7.67 -17.84 9.26
C PRO A 29 -6.47 -17.50 8.37
N SER A 30 -5.28 -17.94 8.79
CA SER A 30 -4.08 -17.80 7.97
C SER A 30 -4.28 -18.49 6.61
N PRO A 31 -3.92 -17.84 5.47
CA PRO A 31 -3.93 -18.47 4.15
C PRO A 31 -3.05 -19.72 4.05
N ALA A 32 -2.05 -19.85 4.92
CA ALA A 32 -1.22 -21.05 5.01
C ALA A 32 -1.99 -22.27 5.58
N LEU A 33 -3.13 -22.04 6.22
CA LEU A 33 -3.92 -23.07 6.92
C LEU A 33 -5.25 -23.38 6.22
N THR A 34 -5.63 -22.64 5.17
CA THR A 34 -6.93 -22.78 4.52
C THR A 34 -6.78 -22.79 3.00
N PRO A 35 -7.32 -23.80 2.29
CA PRO A 35 -7.37 -23.79 0.83
C PRO A 35 -8.42 -22.77 0.34
N GLY A 36 -8.06 -21.99 -0.68
CA GLY A 36 -8.95 -21.01 -1.30
C GLY A 36 -8.89 -19.62 -0.65
N ALA A 37 -9.92 -18.80 -0.89
CA ALA A 37 -10.02 -17.47 -0.31
C ALA A 37 -10.28 -17.54 1.20
N VAL A 38 -9.48 -16.83 1.99
CA VAL A 38 -9.69 -16.73 3.45
C VAL A 38 -10.74 -15.68 3.84
N ALA A 39 -11.07 -14.77 2.91
CA ALA A 39 -12.09 -13.76 3.04
C ALA A 39 -12.63 -13.38 1.65
N GLU A 40 -13.89 -12.93 1.60
CA GLU A 40 -14.54 -12.44 0.37
C GLU A 40 -14.04 -11.06 -0.08
N ASP A 41 -13.49 -10.27 0.84
CA ASP A 41 -12.99 -8.91 0.57
C ASP A 41 -11.81 -8.57 1.48
N ILE A 42 -11.24 -7.38 1.27
CA ILE A 42 -10.17 -6.78 2.08
C ILE A 42 -10.75 -6.01 3.27
N ASP A 43 -9.90 -5.56 4.21
CA ASP A 43 -10.34 -4.58 5.21
C ASP A 43 -10.50 -3.19 4.57
N ARG A 44 -11.72 -2.88 4.13
CA ARG A 44 -12.06 -1.61 3.48
C ARG A 44 -11.91 -0.39 4.38
N ARG A 45 -12.12 -0.55 5.69
CA ARG A 45 -11.95 0.54 6.66
C ARG A 45 -10.47 0.88 6.79
N LEU A 46 -9.62 -0.13 6.95
CA LEU A 46 -8.18 0.05 6.99
C LEU A 46 -7.64 0.61 5.67
N TRP A 47 -8.14 0.12 4.53
CA TRP A 47 -7.77 0.63 3.21
C TRP A 47 -8.08 2.13 3.05
N GLY A 48 -9.27 2.57 3.48
CA GLY A 48 -9.63 3.99 3.49
C GLY A 48 -8.76 4.83 4.44
N ALA A 49 -8.35 4.28 5.59
CA ALA A 49 -7.45 4.96 6.51
C ALA A 49 -6.03 5.12 5.93
N LEU A 50 -5.53 4.11 5.21
CA LEU A 50 -4.27 4.17 4.46
C LEU A 50 -4.32 5.25 3.37
N ALA A 51 -5.42 5.32 2.62
CA ALA A 51 -5.62 6.35 1.60
C ALA A 51 -5.67 7.76 2.21
N SER A 52 -6.40 7.92 3.31
CA SER A 52 -6.55 9.21 4.00
C SER A 52 -5.27 9.70 4.70
N SER A 53 -4.27 8.83 4.81
CA SER A 53 -2.96 9.13 5.39
C SER A 53 -1.85 9.19 4.32
N ASP A 54 -2.23 9.24 3.04
CA ASP A 54 -1.35 9.30 1.86
C ASP A 54 -0.40 8.10 1.69
N LEU A 55 -0.63 7.01 2.43
CA LEU A 55 0.26 5.84 2.43
C LEU A 55 0.12 4.98 1.16
N LEU A 56 -0.98 5.10 0.41
CA LEU A 56 -1.18 4.38 -0.85
C LEU A 56 -0.40 5.02 -2.03
N GLY A 57 -0.12 6.32 -1.96
CA GLY A 57 0.60 7.09 -2.97
C GLY A 57 2.07 7.32 -2.65
N LEU A 58 2.62 6.68 -1.62
CA LEU A 58 3.91 7.01 -1.01
C LEU A 58 5.06 7.14 -2.02
N THR A 59 5.14 6.22 -2.99
CA THR A 59 6.20 6.14 -4.00
C THR A 59 5.83 6.74 -5.35
N LEU A 60 4.58 7.22 -5.50
CA LEU A 60 4.11 7.79 -6.75
C LEU A 60 4.51 9.27 -6.84
N PRO A 61 4.76 9.79 -8.05
CA PRO A 61 4.94 11.22 -8.28
C PRO A 61 3.74 12.07 -7.82
N GLU A 62 4.01 13.32 -7.43
CA GLU A 62 3.00 14.30 -7.04
C GLU A 62 1.94 14.55 -8.13
N GLU A 63 2.29 14.41 -9.42
CA GLU A 63 1.33 14.57 -10.53
C GLU A 63 0.16 13.57 -10.47
N TYR A 64 0.35 12.45 -9.77
CA TYR A 64 -0.69 11.45 -9.51
C TYR A 64 -1.26 11.51 -8.08
N GLY A 65 -0.87 12.53 -7.30
CA GLY A 65 -1.24 12.69 -5.89
C GLY A 65 -0.37 11.90 -4.91
N GLY A 66 0.80 11.44 -5.33
CA GLY A 66 1.74 10.71 -4.47
C GLY A 66 2.75 11.59 -3.73
N ALA A 67 3.51 10.99 -2.83
CA ALA A 67 4.51 11.67 -1.99
C ALA A 67 5.93 11.66 -2.57
N GLY A 68 6.16 10.98 -3.70
CA GLY A 68 7.45 10.94 -4.38
C GLY A 68 8.59 10.29 -3.59
N LEU A 69 8.29 9.51 -2.56
CA LEU A 69 9.30 8.84 -1.74
C LEU A 69 9.88 7.60 -2.42
N ASP A 70 11.00 7.13 -1.89
CA ASP A 70 11.69 5.96 -2.41
C ASP A 70 11.03 4.63 -1.98
N PRO A 71 11.40 3.50 -2.61
CA PRO A 71 10.92 2.19 -2.20
C PRO A 71 11.30 1.79 -0.77
N VAL A 72 12.31 2.43 -0.16
CA VAL A 72 12.66 2.17 1.25
C VAL A 72 11.54 2.66 2.17
N ALA A 73 10.95 3.82 1.88
CA ALA A 73 9.77 4.30 2.59
C ALA A 73 8.61 3.28 2.54
N LEU A 74 8.33 2.70 1.35
CA LEU A 74 7.29 1.67 1.22
C LEU A 74 7.63 0.42 2.04
N CYS A 75 8.87 -0.06 2.00
CA CYS A 75 9.33 -1.18 2.82
C CYS A 75 9.12 -0.92 4.33
N LEU A 76 9.34 0.31 4.78
CA LEU A 76 9.12 0.68 6.17
C LEU A 76 7.63 0.64 6.56
N VAL A 77 6.74 1.12 5.69
CA VAL A 77 5.29 1.03 5.90
C VAL A 77 4.81 -0.43 5.90
N LEU A 78 5.30 -1.25 4.97
CA LEU A 78 4.99 -2.70 4.91
C LEU A 78 5.43 -3.45 6.17
N ARG A 79 6.54 -3.02 6.80
CA ARG A 79 6.96 -3.60 8.09
C ARG A 79 5.96 -3.31 9.20
N GLU A 80 5.37 -2.11 9.24
CA GLU A 80 4.34 -1.77 10.21
C GLU A 80 3.03 -2.54 9.93
N SER A 81 2.65 -2.70 8.65
CA SER A 81 1.47 -3.49 8.27
C SER A 81 1.61 -4.97 8.66
N ALA A 82 2.82 -5.53 8.55
CA ALA A 82 3.11 -6.91 8.91
C ALA A 82 3.01 -7.19 10.42
N LYS A 83 3.26 -6.19 11.29
CA LYS A 83 3.15 -6.37 12.76
C LYS A 83 1.72 -6.70 13.21
N VAL A 84 0.73 -6.26 12.43
CA VAL A 84 -0.69 -6.46 12.72
C VAL A 84 -1.37 -7.43 11.75
N LEU A 85 -0.59 -8.06 10.85
CA LEU A 85 -1.10 -8.93 9.79
C LEU A 85 -2.22 -8.27 8.97
N ALA A 86 -2.01 -6.99 8.60
CA ALA A 86 -3.03 -6.19 7.93
C ALA A 86 -3.59 -6.89 6.67
N ARG A 87 -4.90 -7.15 6.66
CA ARG A 87 -5.59 -7.82 5.55
C ARG A 87 -5.95 -6.82 4.43
N VAL A 88 -4.91 -6.24 3.84
CA VAL A 88 -5.00 -5.33 2.70
C VAL A 88 -3.88 -5.64 1.70
N PRO A 89 -4.12 -5.50 0.38
CA PRO A 89 -3.15 -5.84 -0.67
C PRO A 89 -2.18 -4.68 -0.89
N LEU A 90 -1.55 -4.22 0.20
CA LEU A 90 -0.74 -3.00 0.21
C LEU A 90 0.48 -3.15 -0.69
N LEU A 91 1.19 -4.27 -0.59
CA LEU A 91 2.36 -4.55 -1.41
C LEU A 91 1.97 -4.63 -2.89
N GLU A 92 0.98 -5.46 -3.21
CA GLU A 92 0.55 -5.74 -4.58
C GLU A 92 0.04 -4.46 -5.26
N SER A 93 -0.80 -3.69 -4.56
CA SER A 93 -1.37 -2.45 -5.09
C SER A 93 -0.29 -1.41 -5.36
N CYS A 94 0.59 -1.16 -4.40
CA CYS A 94 1.67 -0.18 -4.57
C CYS A 94 2.67 -0.63 -5.64
N ALA A 95 3.02 -1.92 -5.70
CA ALA A 95 3.93 -2.45 -6.73
C ALA A 95 3.37 -2.30 -8.15
N VAL A 96 2.07 -2.59 -8.34
CA VAL A 96 1.42 -2.39 -9.63
C VAL A 96 1.30 -0.90 -9.97
N ALA A 97 0.95 -0.05 -9.00
CA ALA A 97 0.89 1.40 -9.20
C ALA A 97 2.25 1.96 -9.63
N MET A 98 3.34 1.55 -8.97
CA MET A 98 4.70 1.92 -9.36
C MET A 98 5.04 1.43 -10.77
N THR A 99 4.63 0.22 -11.13
CA THR A 99 4.86 -0.37 -12.45
C THR A 99 4.12 0.41 -13.54
N VAL A 100 2.83 0.73 -13.31
CA VAL A 100 2.02 1.54 -14.24
C VAL A 100 2.59 2.95 -14.36
N GLY A 101 3.00 3.60 -13.27
CA GLY A 101 3.60 4.92 -13.32
C GLY A 101 4.95 4.95 -14.04
N ARG A 102 5.72 3.85 -13.95
CA ARG A 102 7.06 3.78 -14.55
C ARG A 102 7.07 3.33 -16.01
N TYR A 103 6.17 2.43 -16.39
CA TYR A 103 6.19 1.72 -17.66
C TYR A 103 4.86 1.76 -18.44
N GLY A 104 3.78 2.18 -17.79
CA GLY A 104 2.47 2.29 -18.43
C GLY A 104 2.38 3.46 -19.41
N GLU A 105 1.39 3.39 -20.30
CA GLU A 105 1.04 4.53 -21.14
C GLU A 105 0.60 5.71 -20.29
N ARG A 106 0.99 6.94 -20.67
CA ARG A 106 0.67 8.14 -19.89
C ARG A 106 -0.82 8.32 -19.64
N ALA A 107 -1.65 8.02 -20.64
CA ALA A 107 -3.11 8.11 -20.52
C ALA A 107 -3.66 7.12 -19.47
N LEU A 108 -3.15 5.88 -19.48
CA LEU A 108 -3.54 4.86 -18.50
C LEU A 108 -3.08 5.25 -17.09
N ALA A 109 -1.85 5.72 -16.92
CA ALA A 109 -1.34 6.17 -15.63
C ALA A 109 -2.16 7.34 -15.05
N ALA A 110 -2.48 8.33 -15.89
CA ALA A 110 -3.28 9.49 -15.50
C ALA A 110 -4.72 9.12 -15.08
N GLU A 111 -5.28 8.04 -15.65
CA GLU A 111 -6.60 7.53 -15.26
C GLU A 111 -6.56 6.73 -13.96
N LEU A 112 -5.63 5.77 -13.85
CA LEU A 112 -5.65 4.78 -12.78
C LEU A 112 -5.00 5.26 -11.49
N LEU A 113 -3.85 5.92 -11.56
CA LEU A 113 -3.01 6.20 -10.39
C LEU A 113 -3.69 7.14 -9.39
N PRO A 114 -4.35 8.25 -9.80
CA PRO A 114 -5.06 9.09 -8.83
C PRO A 114 -6.18 8.34 -8.08
N ARG A 115 -6.86 7.40 -8.76
CA ARG A 115 -7.90 6.56 -8.13
C ARG A 115 -7.31 5.54 -7.17
N ALA A 116 -6.14 5.00 -7.48
CA ALA A 116 -5.40 4.10 -6.60
C ALA A 116 -4.91 4.82 -5.34
N VAL A 117 -4.37 6.03 -5.47
CA VAL A 117 -3.95 6.88 -4.34
C VAL A 117 -5.12 7.16 -3.39
N ARG A 118 -6.30 7.50 -3.93
CA ARG A 118 -7.52 7.74 -3.14
C ARG A 118 -8.14 6.47 -2.55
N GLY A 119 -7.58 5.29 -2.84
CA GLY A 119 -8.10 4.00 -2.39
C GLY A 119 -9.40 3.57 -3.09
N GLU A 120 -9.83 4.27 -4.14
CA GLU A 120 -11.02 3.95 -4.95
C GLU A 120 -10.79 2.76 -5.89
N LEU A 121 -9.53 2.52 -6.25
CA LEU A 121 -9.10 1.45 -7.11
C LEU A 121 -8.03 0.61 -6.41
N VAL A 122 -8.29 -0.69 -6.28
CA VAL A 122 -7.30 -1.67 -5.81
C VAL A 122 -6.65 -2.30 -7.03
N LEU A 123 -5.33 -2.29 -7.08
CA LEU A 123 -4.56 -2.83 -8.19
C LEU A 123 -3.90 -4.15 -7.76
N THR A 124 -3.78 -5.09 -8.69
CA THR A 124 -3.04 -6.34 -8.46
C THR A 124 -2.46 -6.87 -9.75
N ALA A 125 -1.50 -7.78 -9.65
CA ALA A 125 -0.85 -8.42 -10.79
C ALA A 125 -1.34 -9.86 -10.94
N ALA A 126 -1.88 -10.20 -12.10
CA ALA A 126 -2.16 -11.59 -12.49
C ALA A 126 -0.93 -12.17 -13.20
N ALA A 127 0.00 -12.73 -12.42
CA ALA A 127 1.28 -13.25 -12.94
C ALA A 127 1.22 -14.69 -13.46
N ASN A 128 0.16 -15.44 -13.11
CA ASN A 128 -0.07 -16.81 -13.58
C ASN A 128 -1.33 -16.81 -14.45
N GLY A 129 -1.16 -17.07 -15.74
CA GLY A 129 -2.24 -17.23 -16.72
C GLY A 129 -2.28 -18.64 -17.30
#